data_AF-A0A248LKZ8-F1
#
_entry.id   AF-A0A248LKZ8-F1
#
_cell.length_a   1.000
_cell.length_b   1.000
_cell.length_c   1.000
_cell.angle_alpha   90.00
_cell.angle_beta   90.00
_cell.angle_gamma   90.00
#
_symmetry.space_group_name_H-M   'P 1'
#
loop_
_entity.id
_entity.type
_entity.pdbx_description
1 polymer ?
#
loop_
_entity_poly.entity_id
_entity_poly.type
_entity_poly.pdbx_seq_one_letter_code
_entity_poly.pdbx_strand_id
1 'polypeptide(L)'
;MPSRKIEDLHPALQPLCLEFKRRCADAGLDILITCTYRSNEEQNQLYAQGRNGKPGSRVTNAKGGQSEHNNTIQGQPASRAFDIVPLVNGKPVWRRSPAFSSSGL
;
A
#
# COMPACT_ATOMS: atom_id res chain seq x y z
N MET A 1 8.94 4.00 8.79
CA MET A 1 8.66 3.52 7.43
C MET A 1 7.39 2.67 7.50
N PRO A 2 6.50 2.76 6.49
CA PRO A 2 5.26 2.00 6.50
C PRO A 2 5.52 0.50 6.52
N SER A 3 4.62 -0.25 7.16
CA SER A 3 4.68 -1.70 7.24
C SER A 3 4.35 -2.36 5.90
N ARG A 4 4.77 -3.62 5.76
CA ARG A 4 4.40 -4.53 4.66
C ARG A 4 3.87 -5.87 5.17
N LYS A 5 3.74 -5.99 6.50
CA LYS A 5 3.30 -7.20 7.18
C LYS A 5 1.81 -7.37 6.97
N ILE A 6 1.40 -8.57 6.57
CA ILE A 6 -0.03 -8.88 6.40
C ILE A 6 -0.72 -8.86 7.76
N GLU A 7 0.00 -9.20 8.83
CA GLU A 7 -0.48 -9.20 10.21
C GLU A 7 -0.91 -7.81 10.69
N ASP A 8 -0.39 -6.75 10.09
CA ASP A 8 -0.76 -5.36 10.39
C ASP A 8 -2.04 -4.90 9.65
N LEU A 9 -2.61 -5.76 8.80
CA LEU A 9 -3.94 -5.56 8.24
C LEU A 9 -5.01 -5.98 9.24
N HIS A 10 -6.19 -5.39 9.11
CA HIS A 10 -7.39 -5.82 9.82
C HIS A 10 -7.58 -7.33 9.66
N PRO A 11 -7.91 -8.10 10.72
CA PRO A 11 -8.00 -9.57 10.66
C PRO A 11 -8.87 -10.09 9.50
N ALA A 12 -10.00 -9.43 9.22
CA ALA A 12 -10.87 -9.77 8.09
C ALA A 12 -10.25 -9.52 6.70
N LEU A 13 -9.26 -8.64 6.58
CA LEU A 13 -8.58 -8.30 5.32
C LEU A 13 -7.35 -9.19 5.05
N GLN A 14 -6.76 -9.78 6.09
CA GLN A 14 -5.62 -10.69 5.96
C GLN A 14 -5.86 -11.85 4.99
N PRO A 15 -6.94 -12.66 5.11
CA PRO A 15 -7.19 -13.76 4.18
C PRO A 15 -7.48 -13.27 2.76
N LEU A 16 -8.09 -12.09 2.61
CA LEU A 16 -8.37 -11.50 1.30
C LEU A 16 -7.09 -11.03 0.61
N CYS A 17 -6.13 -10.47 1.36
CA CYS A 17 -4.84 -10.08 0.83
C CYS A 17 -4.03 -11.31 0.36
N LEU A 18 -4.07 -12.40 1.13
CA LEU A 18 -3.44 -13.68 0.76
C LEU A 18 -4.07 -14.28 -0.50
N GLU A 19 -5.40 -14.31 -0.58
CA GLU A 19 -6.11 -14.81 -1.75
C GLU A 19 -5.85 -13.93 -2.99
N PHE A 20 -5.81 -12.61 -2.83
CA PHE A 20 -5.42 -11.68 -3.89
C PHE A 20 -4.03 -12.01 -4.42
N LYS A 21 -3.04 -12.17 -3.53
CA LYS A 21 -1.67 -12.53 -3.91
C LYS A 21 -1.62 -13.87 -4.64
N ARG A 22 -2.38 -14.87 -4.18
CA ARG A 22 -2.48 -16.19 -4.83
C ARG A 22 -3.05 -16.06 -6.26
N ARG A 23 -4.14 -15.32 -6.44
CA ARG A 23 -4.75 -15.09 -7.77
C ARG A 23 -3.83 -14.35 -8.72
N CYS A 24 -3.06 -13.36 -8.23
CA CYS A 24 -2.04 -12.70 -9.05
C CYS A 24 -0.99 -13.69 -9.53
N ALA A 25 -0.47 -14.54 -8.64
CA ALA A 25 0.51 -15.56 -9.01
C ALA A 25 -0.04 -16.57 -10.02
N ASP A 26 -1.28 -17.05 -9.84
CA ASP A 26 -1.95 -17.95 -10.80
C ASP A 26 -2.12 -17.32 -12.19
N ALA A 27 -2.30 -15.99 -12.23
CA ALA A 27 -2.36 -15.21 -13.47
C ALA A 27 -0.98 -14.87 -14.06
N GLY A 28 0.12 -15.35 -13.47
CA GLY A 28 1.48 -15.04 -13.90
C GLY A 28 1.96 -13.64 -13.52
N LEU A 29 1.28 -12.96 -12.59
CA LEU A 29 1.63 -11.64 -12.10
C LEU A 29 2.32 -11.73 -10.74
N ASP A 30 3.64 -11.52 -10.72
CA ASP A 30 4.38 -11.37 -9.48
C ASP A 30 4.16 -9.96 -8.90
N ILE A 31 3.88 -9.88 -7.59
CA ILE A 31 3.55 -8.64 -6.90
C ILE A 31 4.31 -8.49 -5.59
N LEU A 32 4.66 -7.25 -5.26
CA LEU A 32 5.22 -6.86 -3.98
C LEU A 32 4.19 -5.99 -3.22
N ILE A 33 3.88 -6.36 -1.98
CA ILE A 33 3.15 -5.48 -1.07
C ILE A 33 4.09 -4.36 -0.62
N THR A 34 3.71 -3.11 -0.91
CA THR A 34 4.54 -1.94 -0.65
C THR A 34 4.15 -1.20 0.62
N CYS A 35 2.88 -1.30 1.02
CA CYS A 35 2.36 -0.72 2.25
C CYS A 35 1.16 -1.52 2.76
N THR A 36 1.14 -1.84 4.05
CA THR A 36 -0.04 -2.27 4.80
C THR A 36 -0.41 -1.17 5.78
N TYR A 37 0.26 -1.08 6.93
CA TYR A 37 0.02 -0.03 7.92
C TYR A 37 0.96 1.17 7.77
N ARG A 38 0.43 2.37 8.06
CA ARG A 38 1.19 3.61 8.21
C ARG A 38 0.65 4.36 9.42
N SER A 39 1.51 4.85 10.31
CA SER A 39 1.04 5.60 11.48
C SER A 39 0.46 6.98 11.09
N ASN A 40 -0.29 7.59 12.00
CA ASN A 40 -0.77 8.98 11.81
C ASN A 40 0.38 9.97 11.64
N GLU A 41 1.48 9.77 12.36
CA GLU A 41 2.66 10.62 12.27
C GLU A 41 3.32 10.51 10.89
N GLU A 42 3.55 9.28 10.42
CA GLU A 42 4.10 9.02 9.09
C GLU A 42 3.18 9.57 7.98
N GLN A 43 1.87 9.45 8.15
CA GLN A 43 0.90 10.01 7.22
C GLN A 43 0.93 11.54 7.21
N ASN A 44 1.12 12.19 8.36
CA ASN A 44 1.26 13.64 8.44
C ASN A 44 2.55 14.12 7.79
N GLN A 45 3.65 13.38 7.95
CA GLN A 45 4.90 13.66 7.24
C GLN A 45 4.71 13.55 5.71
N LEU A 46 4.03 12.50 5.25
CA LEU A 46 3.69 12.29 3.84
C LEU A 46 2.75 13.38 3.29
N TYR A 47 1.73 13.78 4.08
CA TYR A 47 0.83 14.87 3.73
C TYR A 47 1.56 16.20 3.61
N ALA A 48 2.59 16.45 4.42
CA ALA A 48 3.33 17.71 4.35
C ALA A 48 4.16 17.85 3.05
N GLN A 49 4.46 16.77 2.33
CA GLN A 49 5.22 16.80 1.07
C GLN A 49 4.50 17.63 -0.01
N GLY A 50 5.25 18.50 -0.71
CA GLY A 50 4.69 19.38 -1.74
C GLY A 50 3.67 20.41 -1.22
N ARG A 51 3.68 20.69 0.08
CA ARG A 51 2.85 21.70 0.75
C ARG A 51 3.73 22.67 1.54
N ASN A 52 3.28 23.91 1.68
CA ASN A 52 3.91 24.94 2.51
C ASN A 52 5.42 25.11 2.25
N GLY A 53 5.82 25.13 0.97
CA GLY A 53 7.23 25.27 0.59
C GLY A 53 8.10 24.02 0.77
N LYS A 54 7.55 22.90 1.27
CA LYS A 54 8.28 21.63 1.34
C LYS A 54 8.47 21.02 -0.06
N PRO A 55 9.64 20.44 -0.35
CA PRO A 55 9.93 19.86 -1.66
C PRO A 55 9.12 18.60 -1.94
N GLY A 56 9.16 18.17 -3.20
CA GLY A 56 8.50 16.95 -3.68
C GLY A 56 7.07 17.16 -4.16
N SER A 57 6.55 16.19 -4.89
CA SER A 57 5.16 16.20 -5.37
C SER A 57 4.19 15.89 -4.22
N ARG A 58 2.95 16.40 -4.29
CA ARG A 58 1.89 15.97 -3.37
C ARG A 58 1.50 14.52 -3.70
N VAL A 59 1.75 13.61 -2.78
CA VAL A 59 1.51 12.16 -2.96
C VAL A 59 0.29 11.64 -2.20
N THR A 60 -0.32 12.47 -1.35
CA THR A 60 -1.58 12.18 -0.64
C THR A 60 -2.36 13.46 -0.39
N ASN A 61 -3.69 13.34 -0.27
CA ASN A 61 -4.59 14.37 0.23
C ASN A 61 -5.10 14.10 1.65
N ALA A 62 -4.86 12.90 2.20
CA ALA A 62 -5.30 12.50 3.53
C ALA A 62 -4.26 12.89 4.59
N LYS A 63 -4.71 13.53 5.68
CA LYS A 63 -3.92 13.72 6.91
C LYS A 63 -3.88 12.43 7.74
N GLY A 64 -3.07 12.40 8.80
CA GLY A 64 -3.11 11.31 9.78
C GLY A 64 -4.52 11.10 10.33
N GLY A 65 -4.96 9.85 10.36
CA GLY A 65 -6.29 9.42 10.79
C GLY A 65 -7.34 9.49 9.68
N GLN A 66 -6.98 9.95 8.47
CA GLN A 66 -7.90 10.05 7.32
C GLN A 66 -7.57 9.05 6.21
N SER A 67 -6.55 8.21 6.40
CA SER A 67 -6.19 7.14 5.47
C SER A 67 -6.54 5.79 6.08
N GLU A 68 -7.07 4.86 5.26
CA GLU A 68 -7.33 3.49 5.69
C GLU A 68 -6.05 2.72 6.10
N HIS A 69 -4.88 3.22 5.70
CA HIS A 69 -3.58 2.75 6.19
C HIS A 69 -3.33 3.06 7.67
N ASN A 70 -4.06 4.01 8.25
CA ASN A 70 -3.87 4.46 9.63
C ASN A 70 -4.69 3.70 10.67
N ASN A 71 -5.61 2.84 10.25
CA ASN A 71 -6.54 2.18 11.16
C ASN A 71 -5.82 1.31 12.19
N THR A 72 -6.36 1.33 13.41
CA THR A 72 -5.90 0.53 14.54
C THR A 72 -7.10 -0.06 15.30
N ILE A 73 -6.92 -1.23 15.90
CA ILE A 73 -7.84 -1.79 16.90
C ILE A 73 -7.09 -1.84 18.22
N GLN A 74 -7.62 -1.19 19.26
CA GLN A 74 -7.00 -1.14 20.60
C GLN A 74 -5.53 -0.66 20.56
N GLY A 75 -5.21 0.28 19.67
CA GLY A 75 -3.86 0.82 19.51
C GLY A 75 -2.89 -0.06 18.71
N GLN A 76 -3.29 -1.26 18.29
CA GLN A 76 -2.50 -2.12 17.40
C GLN A 76 -2.88 -1.89 15.94
N PRO A 77 -1.93 -2.01 14.98
CA PRO A 77 -2.23 -1.93 13.56
C PRO A 77 -3.38 -2.83 13.13
N ALA A 78 -4.34 -2.27 12.41
CA ALA A 78 -5.46 -2.99 11.82
C ALA A 78 -5.86 -2.31 10.51
N SER A 79 -4.89 -2.10 9.63
CA SER A 79 -5.10 -1.34 8.40
C SER A 79 -6.17 -2.00 7.52
N ARG A 80 -7.00 -1.16 6.90
CA ARG A 80 -8.07 -1.59 5.99
C ARG A 80 -7.69 -1.44 4.52
N ALA A 81 -6.42 -1.19 4.24
CA ALA A 81 -5.89 -1.03 2.89
C ALA A 81 -4.48 -1.64 2.77
N PHE A 82 -4.14 -2.08 1.56
CA PHE A 82 -2.77 -2.43 1.20
C PHE A 82 -2.46 -1.95 -0.22
N ASP A 83 -1.23 -1.53 -0.43
CA ASP A 83 -0.71 -1.11 -1.73
C ASP A 83 0.19 -2.21 -2.30
N ILE A 84 0.16 -2.39 -3.63
CA ILE A 84 1.01 -3.35 -4.34
C ILE A 84 1.72 -2.69 -5.52
N VAL A 85 2.83 -3.29 -5.93
CA VAL A 85 3.50 -3.00 -7.20
C VAL A 85 3.80 -4.31 -7.94
N PRO A 86 3.54 -4.40 -9.25
CA PRO A 86 3.99 -5.54 -10.05
C PRO A 86 5.51 -5.64 -10.10
N LEU A 87 6.00 -6.87 -10.18
CA LEU A 87 7.40 -7.19 -10.42
C LEU A 87 7.58 -7.73 -11.84
N VAL A 88 8.56 -7.18 -12.58
CA VAL A 88 9.01 -7.72 -13.87
C VAL A 88 10.47 -8.09 -13.71
N ASN A 89 10.80 -9.37 -13.88
CA ASN A 89 12.14 -9.91 -13.62
C ASN A 89 12.66 -9.53 -12.22
N GLY A 90 11.79 -9.63 -11.21
CA GLY A 90 12.09 -9.30 -9.81
C GLY A 90 12.22 -7.81 -9.50
N LYS A 91 11.97 -6.90 -10.45
CA LYS A 91 12.10 -5.45 -10.26
C LYS A 91 10.73 -4.77 -10.20
N PRO A 92 10.49 -3.86 -9.24
CA PRO A 92 9.21 -3.16 -9.13
C PRO A 92 9.00 -2.18 -10.27
N VAL A 93 7.83 -2.24 -10.89
CA VAL A 93 7.46 -1.39 -12.02
C VAL A 93 6.40 -0.37 -11.59
N TRP A 94 6.86 0.83 -11.27
CA TRP A 94 6.02 1.92 -10.73
C TRP A 94 5.26 2.74 -11.78
N ARG A 95 5.67 2.64 -13.04
CA ARG A 95 5.03 3.34 -14.16
C ARG A 95 4.17 2.34 -14.93
N ARG A 96 3.09 2.84 -15.54
CA ARG A 96 2.25 2.04 -16.43
C ARG A 96 3.15 1.42 -17.51
N SER A 97 3.34 0.12 -17.42
CA SER A 97 4.01 -0.72 -18.41
C SER A 97 3.02 -1.82 -18.82
N PRO A 98 3.26 -2.55 -19.92
CA PRO A 98 2.37 -3.63 -20.36
C PRO A 98 2.02 -4.66 -19.28
N ALA A 99 2.84 -4.80 -18.23
CA ALA A 99 2.56 -5.66 -17.07
C ALA A 99 1.26 -5.30 -16.32
N PHE A 100 0.83 -4.03 -16.37
CA PHE A 100 -0.51 -3.63 -15.89
C PHE A 100 -1.60 -4.01 -16.91
N SER A 101 -1.31 -3.85 -18.20
CA SER A 101 -2.28 -4.00 -19.30
C SER A 101 -2.66 -5.45 -19.62
N SER A 102 -1.74 -6.41 -19.43
CA SER A 102 -2.02 -7.85 -19.64
C SER A 102 -2.83 -8.49 -18.51
N SER A 103 -3.08 -7.74 -17.43
CA SER A 103 -3.69 -8.23 -16.19
C SER A 103 -5.14 -7.77 -15.97
N GLY A 104 -5.69 -6.97 -16.90
CA GLY A 104 -7.05 -6.43 -16.78
C GLY A 104 -7.24 -5.40 -15.65
N LEU A 105 -6.18 -4.71 -15.23
CA LEU A 105 -6.20 -3.63 -14.22
C LEU A 105 -5.96 -2.24 -14.83
#